data_AF-A0A3D1ERJ5-F1
#
_entry.id   AF-A0A3D1ERJ5-F1
#
_cell.length_a   1.000
_cell.length_b   1.000
_cell.length_c   1.000
_cell.angle_alpha   90.00
_cell.angle_beta   90.00
_cell.angle_gamma   90.00
#
_symmetry.space_group_name_H-M   'P 1'
#
loop_
_entity.id
_entity.type
_entity.pdbx_description
1 polymer ?
#
loop_
_entity_poly.entity_id
_entity_poly.type
_entity_poly.pdbx_seq_one_letter_code
_entity_poly.pdbx_strand_id
1 'polypeptide(L)'
;MVNEPSSITTEPTGFALEGHRPCQHCGYDLVGTPIERALDLDLAVIRCPECGNLNPLIGTPPLGPFAQRAAMVGTLVRLLLIGLAAIFLWNVAFFSVEMMGESMYRSHTNDGLMAFFQSAGETPEEQRALQAVQKDDATLADAITVVTLFQERTYFNINFKQLVQSQIIDFLGVSFVLGLIWSWLLLPQGWRRAGIVTLIIGMLAAGAGVASMYASSPLSLPVQYAGPAGAVVPDNSLSDIVDRSLGRMYALHGAALVVVTLVISSVLARPLARGAFRLLVPTEHLSGVELLWKSDGLPAPSPPPAKAPTVVDS
;
A
#
# COMPACT_ATOMS: atom_id res chain seq x y z
N MET A 1 -1.12 52.96 36.18
CA MET A 1 0.27 53.32 35.85
C MET A 1 0.82 52.19 35.00
N VAL A 2 0.80 52.37 33.68
CA VAL A 2 1.41 51.43 32.73
C VAL A 2 2.90 51.76 32.78
N ASN A 3 3.71 50.87 33.34
CA ASN A 3 5.17 51.03 33.29
C ASN A 3 5.56 51.17 31.83
N GLU A 4 6.19 52.29 31.46
CA GLU A 4 6.87 52.40 30.18
C GLU A 4 7.80 51.18 30.04
N PRO A 5 7.77 50.47 28.90
CA PRO A 5 8.64 49.33 28.69
C PRO A 5 10.08 49.84 28.77
N SER A 6 10.78 49.44 29.82
CA SER A 6 12.21 49.67 29.99
C SER A 6 12.92 49.26 28.71
N SER A 7 13.56 50.21 28.03
CA SER A 7 14.28 49.93 26.79
C SER A 7 15.43 48.97 27.10
N ILE A 8 15.36 47.74 26.59
CA ILE A 8 16.42 46.75 26.75
C ILE A 8 17.68 47.29 26.08
N THR A 9 18.80 47.32 26.81
CA THR A 9 20.07 47.81 26.26
C THR A 9 20.68 46.74 25.35
N THR A 10 21.10 47.14 24.15
CA THR A 10 21.63 46.24 23.11
C THR A 10 23.00 46.69 22.64
N GLU A 11 23.90 45.73 22.37
CA GLU A 11 25.24 45.98 21.82
C GLU A 11 25.42 45.21 20.49
N PRO A 12 25.96 45.84 19.43
CA PRO A 12 26.17 45.16 18.15
C PRO A 12 27.28 44.10 18.26
N THR A 13 27.03 42.90 17.73
CA THR A 13 28.01 41.80 17.78
C THR A 13 28.96 41.75 16.57
N GLY A 14 28.67 42.51 15.52
CA GLY A 14 29.41 42.48 14.25
C GLY A 14 29.05 41.33 13.31
N PHE A 15 28.14 40.44 13.71
CA PHE A 15 27.61 39.36 12.86
C PHE A 15 26.25 39.75 12.28
N ALA A 16 25.90 39.17 11.14
CA ALA A 16 24.58 39.28 10.53
C ALA A 16 23.92 37.90 10.47
N LEU A 17 22.58 37.85 10.43
CA LEU A 17 21.87 36.58 10.34
C LEU A 17 22.07 35.91 8.97
N GLU A 18 22.77 34.80 8.96
CA GLU A 18 22.89 33.91 7.80
C GLU A 18 21.80 32.84 7.86
N GLY A 19 20.72 33.00 7.10
CA GLY A 19 19.64 32.01 6.95
C GLY A 19 18.24 32.56 7.21
N HIS A 20 17.24 31.98 6.53
CA HIS A 20 15.84 32.41 6.59
C HIS A 20 15.26 32.25 7.99
N ARG A 21 14.79 33.36 8.58
CA ARG A 21 14.12 33.36 9.88
C ARG A 21 13.02 34.42 9.86
N PRO A 22 11.74 34.02 9.78
CA PRO A 22 10.64 34.98 9.81
C PRO A 22 10.53 35.60 11.20
N CYS A 23 10.24 36.90 11.23
CA CYS A 23 9.90 37.64 12.43
C CYS A 23 8.66 37.03 13.09
N GLN A 24 8.71 36.77 14.40
CA GLN A 24 7.61 36.16 15.14
C GLN A 24 6.34 37.04 15.22
N HIS A 25 6.47 38.34 14.92
CA HIS A 25 5.36 39.28 14.99
C HIS A 25 4.73 39.59 13.63
N CYS A 26 5.54 39.94 12.62
CA CYS A 26 5.05 40.36 11.31
C CYS A 26 5.38 39.40 10.17
N GLY A 27 6.15 38.32 10.41
CA GLY A 27 6.53 37.35 9.38
C GLY A 27 7.63 37.80 8.42
N TYR A 28 8.14 39.04 8.51
CA TYR A 28 9.24 39.53 7.67
C TYR A 28 10.50 38.68 7.83
N ASP A 29 11.18 38.37 6.73
CA ASP A 29 12.37 37.53 6.73
C ASP A 29 13.61 38.31 7.20
N LEU A 30 14.25 37.83 8.27
CA LEU A 30 15.32 38.53 8.96
C LEU A 30 16.72 38.28 8.37
N VAL A 31 16.85 37.64 7.20
CA VAL A 31 18.14 37.37 6.56
C VAL A 31 18.95 38.66 6.40
N GLY A 32 20.23 38.65 6.80
CA GLY A 32 21.14 39.77 6.66
C GLY A 32 20.97 40.89 7.68
N THR A 33 19.99 40.80 8.59
CA THR A 33 19.86 41.76 9.69
C THR A 33 20.98 41.59 10.72
N PRO A 34 21.50 42.68 11.32
CA PRO A 34 22.59 42.63 12.28
C PRO A 34 22.14 41.96 13.57
N ILE A 35 23.04 41.15 14.13
CA ILE A 35 22.84 40.47 15.41
C ILE A 35 23.30 41.40 16.53
N GLU A 36 22.40 41.68 17.46
CA GLU A 36 22.64 42.48 18.66
C GLU A 36 22.66 41.55 19.89
N ARG A 37 23.40 41.91 20.93
CA ARG A 37 23.37 41.23 22.25
C ARG A 37 22.57 42.10 23.21
N ALA A 38 21.46 41.59 23.73
CA ALA A 38 20.72 42.23 24.80
C ALA A 38 21.48 42.05 26.11
N LEU A 39 22.12 43.10 26.61
CA LEU A 39 23.02 43.06 27.77
C LEU A 39 22.31 42.61 29.04
N ASP A 40 21.07 43.07 29.22
CA ASP A 40 20.26 42.79 30.41
C ASP A 40 19.84 41.31 30.51
N LEU A 41 19.82 40.61 29.38
CA LEU A 41 19.35 39.22 29.28
C LEU A 41 20.45 38.23 28.90
N ASP A 42 21.61 38.75 28.51
CA ASP A 42 22.71 37.99 27.93
C ASP A 42 22.30 37.09 26.74
N LEU A 43 21.44 37.63 25.86
CA LEU A 43 20.89 36.90 24.71
C LEU A 43 21.19 37.62 23.40
N ALA A 44 21.55 36.86 22.37
CA ALA A 44 21.54 37.37 21.01
C ALA A 44 20.10 37.65 20.58
N VAL A 45 19.86 38.81 19.98
CA VAL A 45 18.57 39.29 19.49
C VAL A 45 18.75 39.93 18.12
N ILE A 46 17.68 39.96 17.34
CA ILE A 46 17.60 40.67 16.07
C ILE A 46 16.42 41.62 16.14
N ARG A 47 16.63 42.88 15.74
CA ARG A 47 15.54 43.82 15.57
C ARG A 47 14.95 43.69 14.17
N CYS A 48 13.65 43.44 14.09
CA CYS A 48 12.97 43.40 12.80
C CYS A 48 12.97 44.80 12.16
N PRO A 49 13.45 44.97 10.92
CA PRO A 49 13.49 46.28 10.27
C PRO A 49 12.09 46.82 9.94
N GLU A 50 11.09 45.93 9.77
CA GLU A 50 9.71 46.33 9.47
C GLU A 50 8.93 46.78 10.71
N CYS A 51 8.86 45.92 11.74
CA CYS A 51 8.00 46.16 12.90
C CYS A 51 8.75 46.61 14.16
N GLY A 52 10.09 46.69 14.11
CA GLY A 52 10.93 47.04 15.25
C GLY A 52 10.96 46.00 16.38
N ASN A 53 10.22 44.89 16.26
CA ASN A 53 10.11 43.88 17.30
C ASN A 53 11.44 43.12 17.49
N LEU A 54 11.85 42.95 18.73
CA LEU A 54 13.04 42.18 19.11
C LEU A 54 12.74 40.68 19.01
N ASN A 55 13.46 39.99 18.14
CA ASN A 55 13.35 38.55 17.94
C ASN A 55 14.57 37.89 18.60
N PRO A 56 14.41 37.12 19.69
CA PRO A 56 15.52 36.44 20.29
C PRO A 56 16.09 35.39 19.33
N LEU A 57 17.41 35.39 19.18
CA LEU A 57 18.19 34.35 18.51
C LEU A 57 18.42 33.14 19.42
N ILE A 58 17.57 32.94 20.41
CA ILE A 58 17.40 31.63 21.02
C ILE A 58 17.03 30.72 19.85
N GLY A 59 17.98 29.88 19.41
CA GLY A 59 17.63 28.77 18.53
C GLY A 59 16.47 28.09 19.23
N THR A 60 15.34 27.90 18.51
CA THR A 60 14.20 27.10 19.01
C THR A 60 14.76 26.04 19.95
N PRO A 61 14.42 26.08 21.27
CA PRO A 61 15.21 25.47 22.34
C PRO A 61 15.68 24.12 21.83
N PRO A 62 17.01 23.89 21.72
CA PRO A 62 17.59 22.90 20.83
C PRO A 62 16.74 21.66 20.95
N LEU A 63 15.88 21.46 19.95
CA LEU A 63 14.92 20.39 20.03
C LEU A 63 15.70 19.11 20.23
N GLY A 64 16.95 19.04 19.74
CA GLY A 64 18.08 18.36 20.40
C GLY A 64 17.67 17.03 21.06
N PRO A 65 17.53 16.95 22.39
CA PRO A 65 17.12 15.71 23.04
C PRO A 65 15.68 15.29 22.74
N PHE A 66 14.74 16.24 22.69
CA PHE A 66 13.32 15.99 22.45
C PHE A 66 12.99 15.67 20.99
N ALA A 67 13.58 16.37 20.00
CA ALA A 67 13.52 16.00 18.59
C ALA A 67 14.24 14.69 18.34
N GLN A 68 15.37 14.41 18.98
CA GLN A 68 16.02 13.11 18.81
C GLN A 68 15.14 11.99 19.38
N ARG A 69 14.50 12.19 20.54
CA ARG A 69 13.49 11.26 21.08
C ARG A 69 12.28 11.14 20.18
N ALA A 70 11.74 12.25 19.67
CA ALA A 70 10.58 12.25 18.77
C ALA A 70 10.91 11.57 17.43
N ALA A 71 12.12 11.79 16.89
CA ALA A 71 12.60 11.12 15.69
C ALA A 71 12.80 9.61 15.92
N MET A 72 13.34 9.22 17.09
CA MET A 72 13.47 7.81 17.48
C MET A 72 12.09 7.17 17.60
N VAL A 73 11.16 7.79 18.33
CA VAL A 73 9.78 7.32 18.47
C VAL A 73 9.10 7.24 17.11
N GLY A 74 9.23 8.26 16.27
CA GLY A 74 8.68 8.27 14.92
C GLY A 74 9.26 7.15 14.04
N THR A 75 10.55 6.85 14.18
CA THR A 75 11.19 5.73 13.48
C THR A 75 10.66 4.39 13.99
N LEU A 76 10.50 4.22 15.31
CA LEU A 76 9.94 3.00 15.90
C LEU A 76 8.48 2.78 15.49
N VAL A 77 7.65 3.83 15.56
CA VAL A 77 6.25 3.79 15.10
C VAL A 77 6.20 3.42 13.63
N ARG A 78 7.08 4.00 12.80
CA ARG A 78 7.14 3.66 11.38
C ARG A 78 7.56 2.21 11.14
N LEU A 79 8.55 1.69 11.85
CA LEU A 79 8.96 0.28 11.76
C LEU A 79 7.82 -0.66 12.20
N LEU A 80 7.08 -0.28 13.25
CA LEU A 80 5.89 -1.00 13.70
C LEU A 80 4.82 -1.03 12.59
N LEU A 81 4.53 0.11 11.97
CA LEU A 81 3.58 0.20 10.86
C LEU A 81 4.03 -0.62 9.64
N ILE A 82 5.33 -0.64 9.33
CA ILE A 82 5.89 -1.53 8.30
C ILE A 82 5.66 -3.00 8.67
N GLY A 83 5.93 -3.40 9.91
CA GLY A 83 5.69 -4.77 10.38
C GLY A 83 4.22 -5.17 10.26
N LEU A 84 3.30 -4.32 10.71
CA LEU A 84 1.86 -4.56 10.60
C LEU A 84 1.42 -4.65 9.14
N ALA A 85 1.84 -3.70 8.29
CA ALA A 85 1.50 -3.73 6.88
C ALA A 85 2.04 -4.98 6.17
N ALA A 86 3.22 -5.48 6.56
CA ALA A 86 3.78 -6.71 6.02
C ALA A 86 2.93 -7.94 6.41
N ILE A 87 2.46 -7.99 7.65
CA ILE A 87 1.55 -9.05 8.13
C ILE A 87 0.22 -8.99 7.35
N PHE A 88 -0.37 -7.80 7.18
CA PHE A 88 -1.60 -7.65 6.40
C PHE A 88 -1.41 -8.06 4.94
N LEU A 89 -0.32 -7.63 4.30
CA LEU A 89 0.03 -8.03 2.94
C LEU A 89 0.20 -9.54 2.82
N TRP A 90 0.88 -10.16 3.79
CA TRP A 90 1.05 -11.61 3.82
C TRP A 90 -0.30 -12.33 3.85
N ASN A 91 -1.19 -11.93 4.76
CA ASN A 91 -2.51 -12.53 4.89
C ASN A 91 -3.33 -12.34 3.61
N VAL A 92 -3.39 -11.12 3.07
CA VAL A 92 -4.14 -10.84 1.85
C VAL A 92 -3.60 -11.65 0.67
N ALA A 93 -2.28 -11.71 0.48
CA ALA A 93 -1.68 -12.51 -0.58
C ALA A 93 -1.88 -14.02 -0.39
N PHE A 94 -1.80 -14.50 0.85
CA PHE A 94 -2.06 -15.91 1.19
C PHE A 94 -3.52 -16.31 0.88
N PHE A 95 -4.49 -15.56 1.43
CA PHE A 95 -5.92 -15.86 1.26
C PHE A 95 -6.42 -15.60 -0.17
N SER A 96 -5.71 -14.78 -0.96
CA SER A 96 -6.06 -14.54 -2.38
C SER A 96 -6.18 -15.81 -3.21
N VAL A 97 -5.36 -16.82 -2.86
CA VAL A 97 -5.26 -18.09 -3.59
C VAL A 97 -6.56 -18.87 -3.41
N GLU A 98 -7.09 -18.90 -2.18
CA GLU A 98 -8.35 -19.56 -1.84
C GLU A 98 -9.55 -18.81 -2.39
N MET A 99 -9.58 -17.48 -2.21
CA MET A 99 -10.70 -16.63 -2.66
C MET A 99 -10.93 -16.68 -4.18
N MET A 100 -9.86 -16.82 -4.97
CA MET A 100 -10.00 -16.98 -6.43
C MET A 100 -10.72 -18.29 -6.80
N GLY A 101 -10.38 -19.37 -6.09
CA GLY A 101 -11.04 -20.67 -6.22
C GLY A 101 -12.53 -20.60 -5.93
N GLU A 102 -12.87 -20.04 -4.77
CA GLU A 102 -14.26 -19.88 -4.32
C GLU A 102 -15.06 -18.98 -5.27
N SER A 103 -14.47 -17.89 -5.76
CA SER A 103 -15.11 -17.00 -6.74
C SER A 103 -15.40 -17.72 -8.05
N MET A 104 -14.46 -18.54 -8.53
CA MET A 104 -14.64 -19.37 -9.72
C MET A 104 -15.71 -20.43 -9.51
N TYR A 105 -15.72 -21.09 -8.35
CA TYR A 105 -16.75 -22.04 -7.97
C TYR A 105 -18.15 -21.43 -7.97
N ARG A 106 -18.32 -20.26 -7.36
CA ARG A 106 -19.60 -19.54 -7.36
C ARG A 106 -20.05 -19.15 -8.75
N SER A 107 -19.14 -18.68 -9.61
CA SER A 107 -19.45 -18.37 -11.00
C SER A 107 -19.94 -19.61 -11.74
N HIS A 108 -19.20 -20.72 -11.68
CA HIS A 108 -19.52 -21.92 -12.44
C HIS A 108 -20.71 -22.71 -11.92
N THR A 109 -20.98 -22.63 -10.61
CA THR A 109 -22.20 -23.19 -10.04
C THR A 109 -23.44 -22.56 -10.70
N ASN A 110 -23.40 -21.25 -10.95
CA ASN A 110 -24.48 -20.55 -11.66
C ASN A 110 -24.57 -20.94 -13.14
N ASP A 111 -23.45 -21.34 -13.75
CA ASP A 111 -23.36 -21.74 -15.17
C ASP A 111 -23.69 -23.24 -15.40
N GLY A 112 -24.15 -23.95 -14.36
CA GLY A 112 -24.59 -25.34 -14.50
C GLY A 112 -23.51 -26.40 -14.23
N LEU A 113 -22.40 -26.05 -13.57
CA LEU A 113 -21.36 -27.01 -13.19
C LEU A 113 -21.92 -28.19 -12.37
N MET A 114 -22.79 -27.90 -11.39
CA MET A 114 -23.41 -28.96 -10.60
C MET A 114 -24.36 -29.83 -11.44
N ALA A 115 -25.06 -29.23 -12.40
CA ALA A 115 -25.90 -29.98 -13.34
C ALA A 115 -25.05 -30.88 -14.26
N PHE A 116 -23.84 -30.45 -14.62
CA PHE A 116 -22.90 -31.27 -15.40
C PHE A 116 -22.41 -32.48 -14.60
N PHE A 117 -22.04 -32.30 -13.34
CA PHE A 117 -21.67 -33.42 -12.45
C PHE A 117 -22.81 -34.42 -12.21
N GLN A 118 -24.05 -33.96 -12.30
CA GLN A 118 -25.25 -34.80 -12.20
C GLN A 118 -25.70 -35.38 -13.56
N SER A 119 -25.07 -34.96 -14.65
CA SER A 119 -25.44 -35.42 -15.99
C SER A 119 -24.86 -36.80 -16.30
N ALA A 120 -25.36 -37.41 -17.38
CA ALA A 120 -24.76 -38.64 -17.91
C ALA A 120 -23.52 -38.38 -18.79
N GLY A 121 -23.19 -37.13 -19.12
CA GLY A 121 -22.18 -36.78 -20.14
C GLY A 121 -22.66 -37.03 -21.58
N GLU A 122 -22.23 -36.19 -22.51
CA GLU A 122 -22.58 -36.29 -23.93
C GLU A 122 -21.54 -37.08 -24.73
N THR A 123 -20.28 -37.02 -24.30
CA THR A 123 -19.17 -37.72 -24.96
C THR A 123 -18.76 -38.98 -24.19
N PRO A 124 -18.15 -39.98 -24.85
CA PRO A 124 -17.61 -41.15 -24.18
C PRO A 124 -16.49 -40.83 -23.16
N GLU A 125 -15.83 -39.68 -23.30
CA GLU A 125 -14.83 -39.19 -22.35
C GLU A 125 -15.50 -38.61 -21.10
N GLU A 126 -16.52 -37.76 -21.26
CA GLU A 126 -17.33 -37.25 -20.15
C GLU A 126 -17.99 -38.37 -19.36
N GLN A 127 -18.60 -39.34 -20.04
CA GLN A 127 -19.22 -40.52 -19.42
C GLN A 127 -18.24 -41.29 -18.54
N ARG A 128 -17.02 -41.54 -19.06
CA ARG A 128 -15.98 -42.26 -18.30
C ARG A 128 -15.50 -41.45 -17.09
N ALA A 129 -15.31 -40.14 -17.25
CA ALA A 129 -14.85 -39.28 -16.15
C ALA A 129 -15.92 -39.13 -15.05
N LEU A 130 -17.18 -38.93 -15.43
CA LEU A 130 -18.32 -38.85 -14.49
C LEU A 130 -18.53 -40.16 -13.75
N GLN A 131 -18.43 -41.31 -14.45
CA GLN A 131 -18.45 -42.62 -13.80
C GLN A 131 -17.27 -42.83 -12.87
N ALA A 132 -16.07 -42.34 -13.22
CA ALA A 132 -14.89 -42.44 -12.36
C ALA A 132 -15.09 -41.68 -11.04
N VAL A 133 -15.66 -40.47 -11.08
CA VAL A 133 -15.95 -39.66 -9.88
C VAL A 133 -17.04 -40.27 -8.99
N GLN A 134 -17.94 -41.08 -9.55
CA GLN A 134 -19.00 -41.75 -8.79
C GLN A 134 -18.52 -43.00 -8.02
N LYS A 135 -17.30 -43.49 -8.24
CA LYS A 135 -16.78 -44.66 -7.54
C LYS A 135 -16.37 -44.33 -6.09
N ASP A 136 -16.41 -45.34 -5.22
CA ASP A 136 -16.04 -45.18 -3.81
C ASP A 136 -14.55 -44.83 -3.61
N ASP A 137 -13.70 -45.21 -4.55
CA ASP A 137 -12.27 -44.92 -4.57
C ASP A 137 -11.91 -43.66 -5.38
N ALA A 138 -12.90 -42.86 -5.79
CA ALA A 138 -12.67 -41.65 -6.55
C ALA A 138 -11.79 -40.66 -5.78
N THR A 139 -10.91 -39.99 -6.50
CA THR A 139 -9.94 -39.05 -5.96
C THR A 139 -10.19 -37.62 -6.46
N LEU A 140 -9.57 -36.63 -5.82
CA LEU A 140 -9.62 -35.24 -6.28
C LEU A 140 -9.08 -35.09 -7.72
N ALA A 141 -8.17 -35.97 -8.17
CA ALA A 141 -7.70 -35.98 -9.56
C ALA A 141 -8.82 -36.32 -10.56
N ASP A 142 -9.71 -37.25 -10.19
CA ASP A 142 -10.87 -37.61 -11.02
C ASP A 142 -11.85 -36.44 -11.11
N ALA A 143 -12.09 -35.75 -9.99
CA ALA A 143 -12.92 -34.54 -9.96
C ALA A 143 -12.35 -33.42 -10.82
N ILE A 144 -11.05 -33.14 -10.74
CA ILE A 144 -10.37 -32.14 -11.59
C ILE A 144 -10.53 -32.49 -13.08
N THR A 145 -10.48 -33.78 -13.43
CA THR A 145 -10.69 -34.24 -14.81
C THR A 145 -12.09 -33.90 -15.30
N VAL A 146 -13.12 -34.14 -14.49
CA VAL A 146 -14.51 -33.76 -14.81
C VAL A 146 -14.65 -32.24 -14.96
N VAL A 147 -14.06 -31.45 -14.06
CA VAL A 147 -14.10 -29.98 -14.17
C VAL A 147 -13.40 -29.51 -15.45
N THR A 148 -12.28 -30.13 -15.84
CA THR A 148 -11.56 -29.78 -17.07
C THR A 148 -12.42 -30.06 -18.31
N LEU A 149 -13.09 -31.21 -18.38
CA LEU A 149 -14.02 -31.53 -19.48
C LEU A 149 -15.21 -30.57 -19.54
N PHE A 150 -15.75 -30.18 -18.38
CA PHE A 150 -16.77 -29.12 -18.32
C PHE A 150 -16.27 -27.81 -18.94
N GLN A 151 -15.02 -27.43 -18.65
CA GLN A 151 -14.41 -26.22 -19.20
C GLN A 151 -14.22 -26.29 -20.73
N GLU A 152 -13.84 -27.44 -21.24
CA GLU A 152 -13.70 -27.67 -22.69
C GLU A 152 -15.07 -27.57 -23.39
N ARG A 153 -16.10 -28.21 -22.82
CA ARG A 153 -17.45 -28.23 -23.38
C ARG A 153 -18.10 -26.86 -23.47
N THR A 154 -17.95 -26.07 -22.42
CA THR A 154 -18.61 -24.74 -22.36
C THR A 154 -17.90 -23.69 -23.22
N TYR A 155 -16.84 -24.05 -23.96
CA TYR A 155 -16.04 -23.13 -24.78
C TYR A 155 -15.75 -21.86 -23.97
N PHE A 156 -14.94 -22.01 -22.93
CA PHE A 156 -14.63 -20.95 -21.97
C PHE A 156 -14.10 -19.69 -22.67
N ASN A 157 -15.01 -18.82 -23.11
CA ASN A 157 -14.73 -17.42 -23.19
C ASN A 157 -14.90 -16.93 -21.76
N ILE A 158 -13.83 -17.04 -20.96
CA ILE A 158 -13.80 -16.49 -19.60
C ILE A 158 -14.27 -15.06 -19.76
N ASN A 159 -15.54 -14.81 -19.44
CA ASN A 159 -16.09 -13.49 -19.56
C ASN A 159 -15.55 -12.78 -18.34
N PHE A 160 -14.31 -12.30 -18.46
CA PHE A 160 -13.58 -11.61 -17.40
C PHE A 160 -14.45 -10.52 -16.79
N LYS A 161 -15.38 -9.95 -17.55
CA LYS A 161 -16.39 -9.02 -17.08
C LYS A 161 -17.29 -9.57 -15.96
N GLN A 162 -17.76 -10.81 -16.06
CA GLN A 162 -18.56 -11.49 -15.03
C GLN A 162 -17.68 -11.93 -13.85
N LEU A 163 -16.47 -12.45 -14.13
CA LEU A 163 -15.52 -12.85 -13.10
C LEU A 163 -15.08 -11.67 -12.21
N VAL A 164 -14.92 -10.50 -12.83
CA VAL A 164 -14.59 -9.24 -12.16
C VAL A 164 -15.76 -8.74 -11.30
N GLN A 165 -17.01 -9.12 -11.59
CA GLN A 165 -18.19 -8.36 -11.16
C GLN A 165 -18.64 -8.46 -9.69
N SER A 166 -18.07 -9.30 -8.81
CA SER A 166 -18.53 -9.27 -7.41
C SER A 166 -17.54 -9.57 -6.29
N GLN A 167 -16.43 -10.30 -6.51
CA GLN A 167 -15.49 -10.59 -5.40
C GLN A 167 -14.03 -10.27 -5.73
N ILE A 168 -13.65 -10.43 -6.99
CA ILE A 168 -12.29 -10.09 -7.44
C ILE A 168 -12.05 -8.58 -7.35
N ILE A 169 -13.03 -7.73 -7.67
CA ILE A 169 -12.88 -6.27 -7.53
C ILE A 169 -12.54 -5.89 -6.09
N ASP A 170 -13.28 -6.39 -5.11
CA ASP A 170 -13.08 -6.03 -3.70
C ASP A 170 -11.68 -6.45 -3.24
N PHE A 171 -11.28 -7.67 -3.62
CA PHE A 171 -9.95 -8.19 -3.31
C PHE A 171 -8.82 -7.39 -3.98
N LEU A 172 -8.99 -7.05 -5.26
CA LEU A 172 -8.05 -6.22 -6.01
C LEU A 172 -8.00 -4.80 -5.43
N GLY A 173 -9.12 -4.25 -5.01
CA GLY A 173 -9.22 -2.95 -4.36
C GLY A 173 -8.46 -2.92 -3.04
N VAL A 174 -8.66 -3.91 -2.18
CA VAL A 174 -7.92 -4.06 -0.91
C VAL A 174 -6.42 -4.21 -1.17
N SER A 175 -6.03 -5.09 -2.10
CA SER A 175 -4.63 -5.29 -2.49
C SER A 175 -4.02 -3.99 -3.05
N PHE A 176 -4.77 -3.26 -3.86
CA PHE A 176 -4.34 -1.98 -4.41
C PHE A 176 -4.07 -0.96 -3.29
N VAL A 177 -5.02 -0.76 -2.38
CA VAL A 177 -4.87 0.16 -1.24
C VAL A 177 -3.69 -0.23 -0.35
N LEU A 178 -3.53 -1.52 -0.06
CA LEU A 178 -2.41 -2.01 0.74
C LEU A 178 -1.06 -1.74 0.07
N GLY A 179 -0.94 -1.95 -1.24
CA GLY A 179 0.29 -1.64 -1.96
C GLY A 179 0.60 -0.13 -2.02
N LEU A 180 -0.43 0.73 -2.03
CA LEU A 180 -0.24 2.18 -1.85
C LEU A 180 0.34 2.51 -0.48
N ILE A 181 -0.29 2.03 0.59
CA ILE A 181 0.14 2.25 1.99
C ILE A 181 1.57 1.73 2.19
N TRP A 182 1.84 0.54 1.66
CA TRP A 182 3.15 -0.10 1.72
C TRP A 182 4.25 0.75 1.07
N SER A 183 3.99 1.26 -0.13
CA SER A 183 4.95 2.11 -0.85
C SER A 183 5.24 3.42 -0.10
N TRP A 184 4.24 3.98 0.58
CA TRP A 184 4.40 5.18 1.41
C TRP A 184 5.25 4.90 2.67
N LEU A 185 5.02 3.77 3.33
CA LEU A 185 5.83 3.38 4.48
C LEU A 185 7.31 3.16 4.11
N LEU A 186 7.59 2.77 2.85
CA LEU A 186 8.93 2.56 2.30
C LEU A 186 9.53 3.78 1.59
N LEU A 187 8.96 4.99 1.74
CA LEU A 187 9.38 6.20 1.02
C LEU A 187 10.90 6.39 0.85
N PRO A 188 11.74 6.35 1.90
CA PRO A 188 13.18 6.62 1.80
C PRO A 188 13.98 5.62 0.96
N GLN A 189 13.46 4.42 0.70
CA GLN A 189 14.22 3.38 0.00
C GLN A 189 14.23 3.55 -1.53
N GLY A 190 13.52 4.55 -2.06
CA GLY A 190 13.33 4.72 -3.51
C GLY A 190 12.34 3.71 -4.10
N TRP A 191 11.64 4.12 -5.16
CA TRP A 191 10.54 3.35 -5.73
C TRP A 191 10.95 1.94 -6.20
N ARG A 192 12.15 1.79 -6.77
CA ARG A 192 12.66 0.49 -7.24
C ARG A 192 12.82 -0.51 -6.09
N ARG A 193 13.40 -0.09 -4.96
CA ARG A 193 13.59 -0.99 -3.82
C ARG A 193 12.26 -1.33 -3.17
N ALA A 194 11.34 -0.36 -3.05
CA ALA A 194 10.00 -0.61 -2.54
C ALA A 194 9.27 -1.66 -3.39
N GLY A 195 9.28 -1.51 -4.72
CA GLY A 195 8.67 -2.48 -5.64
C GLY A 195 9.30 -3.88 -5.56
N ILE A 196 10.64 -3.97 -5.47
CA ILE A 196 11.33 -5.27 -5.31
C ILE A 196 10.94 -5.93 -3.98
N VAL A 197 10.91 -5.18 -2.88
CA VAL A 197 10.51 -5.71 -1.57
C VAL A 197 9.05 -6.19 -1.62
N THR A 198 8.14 -5.43 -2.23
CA THR A 198 6.74 -5.85 -2.43
C THR A 198 6.65 -7.12 -3.27
N LEU A 199 7.42 -7.22 -4.35
CA LEU A 199 7.46 -8.40 -5.21
C LEU A 199 7.89 -9.64 -4.41
N ILE A 200 8.98 -9.54 -3.65
CA ILE A 200 9.50 -10.67 -2.86
C ILE A 200 8.50 -11.10 -1.80
N ILE A 201 7.97 -10.17 -1.01
CA ILE A 201 6.98 -10.49 0.04
C ILE A 201 5.71 -11.08 -0.58
N GLY A 202 5.22 -10.49 -1.66
CA GLY A 202 4.04 -10.96 -2.38
C GLY A 202 4.25 -12.37 -2.94
N MET A 203 5.38 -12.64 -3.58
CA MET A 203 5.72 -13.97 -4.10
C MET A 203 5.85 -15.01 -2.99
N LEU A 204 6.49 -14.68 -1.88
CA LEU A 204 6.63 -15.60 -0.74
C LEU A 204 5.27 -15.92 -0.11
N ALA A 205 4.43 -14.90 0.12
CA ALA A 205 3.12 -15.07 0.71
C ALA A 205 2.15 -15.84 -0.20
N ALA A 206 2.10 -15.48 -1.49
CA ALA A 206 1.28 -16.18 -2.47
C ALA A 206 1.77 -17.61 -2.71
N GLY A 207 3.10 -17.81 -2.77
CA GLY A 207 3.71 -19.14 -2.85
C GLY A 207 3.40 -20.01 -1.64
N ALA A 208 3.41 -19.43 -0.43
CA ALA A 208 2.98 -20.12 0.79
C ALA A 208 1.49 -20.48 0.74
N GLY A 209 0.63 -19.60 0.22
CA GLY A 209 -0.80 -19.88 -0.01
C GLY A 209 -1.02 -21.05 -0.96
N VAL A 210 -0.34 -21.04 -2.12
CA VAL A 210 -0.39 -22.14 -3.09
C VAL A 210 0.13 -23.44 -2.46
N ALA A 211 1.28 -23.40 -1.79
CA ALA A 211 1.85 -24.59 -1.14
C ALA A 211 0.91 -25.15 -0.06
N SER A 212 0.31 -24.28 0.75
CA SER A 212 -0.67 -24.64 1.78
C SER A 212 -1.89 -25.32 1.17
N MET A 213 -2.47 -24.75 0.10
CA MET A 213 -3.61 -25.33 -0.60
C MET A 213 -3.27 -26.70 -1.20
N TYR A 214 -2.08 -26.85 -1.79
CA TYR A 214 -1.65 -28.12 -2.39
C TYR A 214 -1.37 -29.20 -1.35
N ALA A 215 -0.90 -28.80 -0.16
CA ALA A 215 -0.67 -29.68 0.97
C ALA A 215 -1.98 -30.08 1.67
N SER A 216 -2.95 -29.17 1.80
CA SER A 216 -4.24 -29.43 2.47
C SER A 216 -5.20 -30.26 1.61
N SER A 217 -5.08 -30.19 0.29
CA SER A 217 -5.98 -30.85 -0.66
C SER A 217 -5.23 -31.74 -1.66
N PRO A 218 -4.47 -32.78 -1.23
CA PRO A 218 -3.66 -33.58 -2.15
C PRO A 218 -4.51 -34.24 -3.25
N LEU A 219 -3.92 -34.54 -4.42
CA LEU A 219 -4.65 -35.18 -5.53
C LEU A 219 -5.22 -36.55 -5.16
N SER A 220 -4.57 -37.24 -4.22
CA SER A 220 -5.01 -38.52 -3.67
C SER A 220 -6.10 -38.40 -2.61
N LEU A 221 -6.60 -37.19 -2.33
CA LEU A 221 -7.69 -36.99 -1.37
C LEU A 221 -8.94 -37.71 -1.89
N PRO A 222 -9.54 -38.62 -1.10
CA PRO A 222 -10.75 -39.31 -1.51
C PRO A 222 -11.91 -38.32 -1.64
N VAL A 223 -12.71 -38.46 -2.70
CA VAL A 223 -13.94 -37.70 -2.94
C VAL A 223 -14.90 -37.87 -1.75
N GLN A 224 -14.99 -39.07 -1.19
CA GLN A 224 -15.88 -39.33 -0.04
C GLN A 224 -15.33 -38.85 1.32
N TYR A 225 -14.12 -38.27 1.37
CA TYR A 225 -13.52 -37.81 2.63
C TYR A 225 -14.10 -36.45 3.06
N ALA A 226 -15.33 -36.50 3.57
CA ALA A 226 -15.83 -35.50 4.49
C ALA A 226 -14.93 -35.52 5.73
N GLY A 227 -14.08 -34.51 5.90
CA GLY A 227 -13.34 -34.32 7.16
C GLY A 227 -14.30 -34.26 8.37
N PRO A 228 -13.81 -34.14 9.61
CA PRO A 228 -14.67 -34.11 10.81
C PRO A 228 -15.78 -33.04 10.78
N ALA A 229 -15.68 -32.02 9.91
CA ALA A 229 -16.74 -31.03 9.65
C ALA A 229 -17.83 -31.52 8.66
N GLY A 230 -17.53 -32.43 7.73
CA GLY A 230 -18.47 -32.94 6.72
C GLY A 230 -19.34 -34.11 7.21
N ALA A 231 -19.07 -34.65 8.40
CA ALA A 231 -19.94 -35.65 9.04
C ALA A 231 -21.33 -35.10 9.42
N VAL A 232 -21.55 -33.79 9.31
CA VAL A 232 -22.77 -33.10 9.73
C VAL A 232 -23.75 -32.83 8.57
N VAL A 233 -23.32 -32.87 7.31
CA VAL A 233 -24.21 -32.64 6.15
C VAL A 233 -23.83 -33.55 4.96
N PRO A 234 -24.55 -34.67 4.74
CA PRO A 234 -24.27 -35.62 3.65
C PRO A 234 -24.34 -35.02 2.23
N ASP A 235 -25.20 -34.02 2.04
CA ASP A 235 -25.50 -33.44 0.72
C ASP A 235 -24.43 -32.46 0.19
N ASN A 236 -23.45 -32.07 1.01
CA ASN A 236 -22.43 -31.06 0.66
C ASN A 236 -21.11 -31.65 0.12
N SER A 237 -20.98 -32.98 0.07
CA SER A 237 -19.71 -33.62 -0.31
C SER A 237 -19.26 -33.26 -1.72
N LEU A 238 -20.16 -33.30 -2.70
CA LEU A 238 -19.84 -32.97 -4.09
C LEU A 238 -19.45 -31.49 -4.28
N SER A 239 -20.19 -30.56 -3.66
CA SER A 239 -19.87 -29.13 -3.74
C SER A 239 -18.49 -28.81 -3.19
N ASP A 240 -18.12 -29.42 -2.05
CA ASP A 240 -16.82 -29.18 -1.41
C ASP A 240 -15.66 -29.69 -2.28
N ILE A 241 -15.85 -30.79 -2.99
CA ILE A 241 -14.83 -31.39 -3.86
C ILE A 241 -14.65 -30.55 -5.11
N VAL A 242 -15.76 -30.09 -5.70
CA VAL A 242 -15.74 -29.23 -6.87
C VAL A 242 -15.09 -27.89 -6.52
N ASP A 243 -15.40 -27.31 -5.36
CA ASP A 243 -14.77 -26.10 -4.84
C ASP A 243 -13.25 -26.28 -4.66
N ARG A 244 -12.81 -27.34 -3.98
CA ARG A 244 -11.37 -27.65 -3.82
C ARG A 244 -10.65 -27.90 -5.15
N SER A 245 -11.33 -28.55 -6.11
CA SER A 245 -10.80 -28.80 -7.45
C SER A 245 -10.53 -27.49 -8.19
N LEU A 246 -11.54 -26.59 -8.21
CA LEU A 246 -11.42 -25.27 -8.81
C LEU A 246 -10.38 -24.41 -8.09
N GLY A 247 -10.34 -24.46 -6.76
CA GLY A 247 -9.31 -23.84 -5.94
C GLY A 247 -7.91 -24.19 -6.42
N ARG A 248 -7.60 -25.48 -6.56
CA ARG A 248 -6.28 -25.92 -7.04
C ARG A 248 -5.95 -25.47 -8.46
N MET A 249 -6.91 -25.54 -9.38
CA MET A 249 -6.70 -25.14 -10.77
C MET A 249 -6.43 -23.65 -10.91
N TYR A 250 -7.11 -22.82 -10.11
CA TYR A 250 -7.00 -21.37 -10.17
C TYR A 250 -6.05 -20.76 -9.13
N ALA A 251 -5.44 -21.57 -8.26
CA ALA A 251 -4.48 -21.13 -7.24
C ALA A 251 -3.36 -20.26 -7.79
N LEU A 252 -2.71 -20.71 -8.87
CA LEU A 252 -1.62 -19.97 -9.52
C LEU A 252 -2.09 -18.67 -10.18
N HIS A 253 -3.31 -18.66 -10.70
CA HIS A 253 -3.91 -17.47 -11.30
C HIS A 253 -4.21 -16.40 -10.23
N GLY A 254 -4.78 -16.81 -9.10
CA GLY A 254 -5.00 -15.93 -7.94
C GLY A 254 -3.68 -15.35 -7.41
N ALA A 255 -2.67 -16.21 -7.23
CA ALA A 255 -1.33 -15.81 -6.81
C ALA A 255 -0.69 -14.79 -7.77
N ALA A 256 -0.74 -15.05 -9.08
CA ALA A 256 -0.20 -14.13 -10.07
C ALA A 256 -0.93 -12.78 -10.05
N LEU A 257 -2.27 -12.81 -10.00
CA LEU A 257 -3.09 -11.60 -10.01
C LEU A 257 -2.83 -10.70 -8.81
N VAL A 258 -2.74 -11.27 -7.59
CA VAL A 258 -2.47 -10.48 -6.39
C VAL A 258 -1.07 -9.87 -6.43
N VAL A 259 -0.06 -10.63 -6.85
CA VAL A 259 1.34 -10.15 -6.90
C VAL A 259 1.47 -9.02 -7.91
N VAL A 260 0.89 -9.19 -9.10
CA VAL A 260 0.89 -8.14 -10.14
C VAL A 260 0.19 -6.88 -9.62
N THR A 261 -0.96 -7.03 -8.98
CA THR A 261 -1.72 -5.89 -8.43
C THR A 261 -0.95 -5.14 -7.36
N LEU A 262 -0.32 -5.86 -6.43
CA LEU A 262 0.53 -5.28 -5.38
C LEU A 262 1.74 -4.53 -5.95
N VAL A 263 2.38 -5.08 -6.98
CA VAL A 263 3.52 -4.43 -7.65
C VAL A 263 3.06 -3.17 -8.38
N ILE A 264 1.98 -3.24 -9.15
CA ILE A 264 1.43 -2.10 -9.88
C ILE A 264 1.06 -0.98 -8.88
N SER A 265 0.29 -1.30 -7.84
CA SER A 265 -0.14 -0.30 -6.86
C SER A 265 1.03 0.32 -6.11
N SER A 266 2.03 -0.49 -5.70
CA SER A 266 3.22 0.04 -5.02
C SER A 266 4.06 0.97 -5.89
N VAL A 267 4.17 0.70 -7.19
CA VAL A 267 4.86 1.56 -8.16
C VAL A 267 4.07 2.84 -8.42
N LEU A 268 2.75 2.77 -8.52
CA LEU A 268 1.88 3.93 -8.79
C LEU A 268 1.68 4.84 -7.58
N ALA A 269 1.91 4.35 -6.36
CA ALA A 269 1.65 5.12 -5.14
C ALA A 269 2.38 6.47 -5.07
N ARG A 270 3.65 6.49 -5.48
CA ARG A 270 4.50 7.68 -5.41
C ARG A 270 4.18 8.73 -6.48
N PRO A 271 4.03 8.38 -7.78
CA PRO A 271 3.61 9.37 -8.77
C PRO A 271 2.21 9.92 -8.46
N LEU A 272 1.28 9.10 -7.97
CA LEU A 272 -0.04 9.56 -7.53
C LEU A 272 0.06 10.53 -6.35
N ALA A 273 0.84 10.20 -5.32
CA ALA A 273 1.09 11.10 -4.20
C ALA A 273 1.69 12.43 -4.66
N ARG A 274 2.72 12.40 -5.51
CA ARG A 274 3.33 13.62 -6.08
C ARG A 274 2.32 14.45 -6.89
N GLY A 275 1.48 13.82 -7.68
CA GLY A 275 0.40 14.47 -8.42
C GLY A 275 -0.61 15.14 -7.48
N ALA A 276 -1.05 14.43 -6.45
CA ALA A 276 -1.97 14.95 -5.44
C ALA A 276 -1.39 16.13 -4.67
N PHE A 277 -0.13 16.05 -4.22
CA PHE A 277 0.53 17.18 -3.54
C PHE A 277 0.68 18.39 -4.46
N ARG A 278 1.01 18.20 -5.74
CA ARG A 278 1.07 19.32 -6.71
C ARG A 278 -0.29 19.97 -6.97
N LEU A 279 -1.38 19.20 -6.89
CA LEU A 279 -2.74 19.70 -7.09
C LEU A 279 -3.27 20.44 -5.85
N LEU A 280 -2.97 19.91 -4.66
CA LEU A 280 -3.58 20.34 -3.40
C LEU A 280 -2.74 21.36 -2.61
N VAL A 281 -1.42 21.36 -2.79
CA VAL A 281 -0.50 22.18 -2.00
C VAL A 281 0.18 23.21 -2.91
N PRO A 282 0.10 24.52 -2.58
CA PRO A 282 0.81 25.56 -3.31
C PRO A 282 2.32 25.29 -3.37
N THR A 283 2.96 25.66 -4.47
CA THR A 283 4.36 25.33 -4.76
C THR A 283 5.34 25.78 -3.68
N GLU A 284 5.07 26.92 -3.05
CA GLU A 284 5.80 27.54 -1.95
C GLU A 284 5.81 26.70 -0.68
N HIS A 285 4.83 25.80 -0.50
CA HIS A 285 4.72 24.93 0.67
C HIS A 285 5.19 23.49 0.42
N LEU A 286 5.63 23.18 -0.81
CA LEU A 286 6.12 21.83 -1.16
C LEU A 286 7.50 21.51 -0.56
N SER A 287 8.21 22.49 -0.02
CA SER A 287 9.49 22.29 0.68
C SER A 287 9.38 21.32 1.87
N GLY A 288 8.22 21.28 2.54
CA GLY A 288 7.96 20.35 3.64
C GLY A 288 7.84 18.88 3.22
N VAL A 289 7.63 18.61 1.93
CA VAL A 289 7.42 17.26 1.37
C VAL A 289 8.46 16.88 0.32
N GLU A 290 9.61 17.55 0.29
CA GLU A 290 10.72 17.29 -0.64
C GLU A 290 11.20 15.83 -0.65
N LEU A 291 11.04 15.12 0.47
CA LEU A 291 11.38 13.71 0.59
C LEU A 291 10.68 12.85 -0.47
N LEU A 292 9.46 13.21 -0.89
CA LEU A 292 8.72 12.50 -1.94
C LEU A 292 9.42 12.52 -3.30
N TRP A 293 10.17 13.59 -3.60
CA TRP A 293 10.94 13.71 -4.85
C TRP A 293 12.35 13.18 -4.67
N LYS A 294 13.02 13.59 -3.59
CA LYS A 294 14.41 13.20 -3.29
C LYS A 294 14.58 11.70 -3.15
N SER A 295 13.60 11.00 -2.56
CA SER A 295 13.64 9.54 -2.42
C SER A 295 13.70 8.79 -3.76
N ASP A 296 13.15 9.37 -4.82
CA ASP A 296 13.18 8.81 -6.17
C ASP A 296 14.30 9.42 -7.04
N GLY A 297 15.19 10.23 -6.47
CA GLY A 297 16.25 10.93 -7.20
C GLY A 297 15.75 12.05 -8.11
N LEU A 298 14.54 12.56 -7.86
CA LEU A 298 13.92 13.62 -8.65
C LEU A 298 14.16 14.99 -8.00
N PRO A 299 14.31 16.06 -8.81
CA PRO A 299 14.38 17.42 -8.27
C PRO A 299 13.06 17.81 -7.61
N ALA A 300 13.15 18.50 -6.48
CA ALA A 300 11.98 19.10 -5.85
C ALA A 300 11.40 20.21 -6.76
N PRO A 301 10.07 20.39 -6.79
CA PRO A 301 9.47 21.50 -7.50
C PRO A 301 9.93 22.81 -6.88
N SER A 302 10.58 23.66 -7.68
CA SER A 302 10.97 25.01 -7.29
C SER A 302 9.85 25.99 -7.59
N PRO A 303 9.62 27.01 -6.75
CA PRO A 303 8.70 28.09 -7.07
C PRO A 303 9.12 28.77 -8.39
N PRO A 304 8.17 29.32 -9.16
CA PRO A 304 8.50 30.09 -10.34
C PRO A 304 9.45 31.23 -9.95
N PRO A 305 10.42 31.59 -10.82
CA PRO A 305 11.30 32.72 -10.55
C PRO A 305 10.44 33.95 -10.25
N ALA A 306 10.75 34.65 -9.15
CA ALA A 306 10.06 35.88 -8.80
C ALA A 306 10.07 36.80 -10.01
N LYS A 307 8.90 37.34 -10.40
CA LYS A 307 8.84 38.35 -11.47
C LYS A 307 9.84 39.44 -11.09
N ALA A 308 10.78 39.72 -12.00
CA ALA A 308 11.72 40.81 -11.81
C ALA A 308 10.92 42.06 -11.42
N PRO A 309 11.34 42.81 -10.39
CA PRO A 309 10.64 44.02 -10.00
C PRO A 309 10.50 44.88 -11.25
N THR A 310 9.26 45.18 -11.65
CA THR A 310 9.01 46.12 -12.74
C THR A 310 9.64 47.43 -12.30
N VAL A 311 10.78 47.75 -12.90
CA VAL A 311 11.40 49.07 -12.77
C VAL A 311 10.38 50.03 -13.34
N VAL A 312 9.72 50.77 -12.46
CA VAL A 312 8.85 51.86 -12.86
C VAL A 312 9.80 53.00 -13.21
N ASP A 313 10.13 53.11 -14.50
CA ASP A 313 10.84 54.28 -15.01
C ASP A 313 10.01 55.51 -14.65
N SER A 314 10.59 56.35 -13.79
CA SER A 314 9.99 57.55 -13.21
C SER A 314 10.36 58.78 -14.02
#